data_AF-A0A239XSF1-F1
#
_entry.id   AF-A0A239XSF1-F1
#
_cell.length_a   1.000
_cell.length_b   1.000
_cell.length_c   1.000
_cell.angle_alpha   90.00
_cell.angle_beta   90.00
_cell.angle_gamma   90.00
#
_symmetry.space_group_name_H-M   'P 1'
#
loop_
_entity.id
_entity.type
_entity.pdbx_description
1 polymer ?
#
loop_
_entity_poly.entity_id
_entity_poly.type
_entity_poly.pdbx_seq_one_letter_code
_entity_poly.pdbx_strand_id
1 'polypeptide(L)'
;MKVNKLLIGTFTSLAIFLTSCGGDTKTAKDAHVHTDGDGHNHATEQVDKPVEKVALKDRNEKGELIDAAGHLITGCPGHKEMVGSQGDMCPKCDYMTMIPITWDITGVDTVRVTTLADYNPPADKLKK
;
A
#
# COMPACT_ATOMS: atom_id res chain seq x y z
N MET A 1 -39.77 32.33 -1.52
CA MET A 1 -38.47 32.97 -1.24
C MET A 1 -38.57 33.70 0.09
N LYS A 2 -37.77 33.31 1.09
CA LYS A 2 -37.65 34.03 2.37
C LYS A 2 -36.20 33.88 2.83
N VAL A 3 -35.44 34.95 2.67
CA VAL A 3 -34.06 35.10 3.13
C VAL A 3 -34.06 35.44 4.62
N ASN A 4 -33.11 34.90 5.37
CA ASN A 4 -32.50 35.63 6.48
C ASN A 4 -31.04 35.18 6.68
N LYS A 5 -30.15 36.16 6.55
CA LYS A 5 -28.69 36.07 6.73
C LYS A 5 -28.36 36.28 8.21
N LEU A 6 -27.51 35.42 8.78
CA LEU A 6 -26.83 35.64 10.07
C LEU A 6 -25.37 35.21 9.84
N LEU A 7 -24.50 36.15 9.46
CA LEU A 7 -23.59 36.93 10.33
C LEU A 7 -22.54 36.08 11.09
N ILE A 8 -21.42 35.86 10.38
CA ILE A 8 -20.01 36.10 10.77
C ILE A 8 -19.67 35.99 12.26
N GLY A 9 -18.90 34.95 12.60
CA GLY A 9 -18.09 34.88 13.83
C GLY A 9 -16.64 34.61 13.48
N THR A 10 -15.84 35.68 13.40
CA THR A 10 -14.37 35.64 13.28
C THR A 10 -13.76 35.23 14.62
N PHE A 11 -13.10 34.07 14.69
CA PHE A 11 -12.23 33.74 15.82
C PHE A 11 -10.79 34.10 15.48
N THR A 12 -10.30 35.09 16.20
CA THR A 12 -8.99 35.72 16.13
C THR A 12 -7.87 34.76 16.51
N SER A 13 -6.78 34.90 15.77
CA SER A 13 -5.47 34.27 15.90
C SER A 13 -4.95 34.18 17.34
N LEU A 14 -4.35 33.04 17.69
CA LEU A 14 -3.36 32.95 18.75
C LEU A 14 -2.06 32.40 18.15
N ALA A 15 -1.16 33.30 17.81
CA ALA A 15 0.23 32.97 17.49
C ALA A 15 1.04 33.01 18.79
N ILE A 16 1.67 31.89 19.14
CA ILE A 16 2.73 31.86 20.15
C ILE A 16 3.99 31.40 19.44
N PHE A 17 4.90 32.34 19.21
CA PHE A 17 6.31 32.05 18.94
C PHE A 17 7.04 32.00 20.28
N LEU A 18 7.90 31.00 20.49
CA LEU A 18 9.37 31.17 20.50
C LEU A 18 10.08 29.90 21.02
N THR A 19 10.94 29.35 20.16
CA THR A 19 12.30 28.85 20.39
C THR A 19 12.59 27.78 21.46
N SER A 20 13.14 26.65 21.01
CA SER A 20 14.39 26.13 21.57
C SER A 20 15.11 25.25 20.55
N CYS A 21 16.31 25.68 20.17
CA CYS A 21 17.34 24.85 19.54
C CYS A 21 18.18 24.30 20.69
N GLY A 22 18.17 22.99 20.91
CA GLY A 22 18.92 22.34 21.98
C GLY A 22 19.16 20.88 21.60
N GLY A 23 20.42 20.57 21.31
CA GLY A 23 20.85 19.29 20.76
C GLY A 23 20.96 18.13 21.75
N ASP A 24 21.18 16.99 21.12
CA ASP A 24 21.91 15.80 21.54
C ASP A 24 21.39 14.89 22.66
N THR A 25 20.99 13.70 22.18
CA THR A 25 21.23 12.37 22.76
C THR A 25 20.55 12.05 24.08
N LYS A 26 19.30 11.53 24.05
CA LYS A 26 18.79 10.48 24.97
C LYS A 26 17.74 9.61 24.28
N THR A 27 18.23 8.49 23.76
CA THR A 27 17.59 7.20 23.50
C THR A 27 16.16 7.05 24.01
N ALA A 28 15.18 7.28 23.13
CA ALA A 28 13.87 6.66 23.25
C ALA A 28 13.95 5.29 22.57
N LYS A 29 13.70 4.23 23.35
CA LYS A 29 13.66 2.85 22.90
C LYS A 29 12.46 2.67 21.98
N ASP A 30 12.71 2.73 20.67
CA ASP A 30 11.79 2.21 19.67
C ASP A 30 12.30 0.81 19.29
N ALA A 31 11.78 -0.20 19.97
CA ALA A 31 12.14 -1.59 19.73
C ALA A 31 11.26 -2.16 18.61
N HIS A 32 11.51 -1.69 17.39
CA HIS A 32 11.24 -2.45 16.17
C HIS A 32 12.54 -2.56 15.39
N VAL A 33 13.48 -3.30 15.97
CA VAL A 33 14.68 -3.78 15.26
C VAL A 33 14.20 -4.83 14.27
N HIS A 34 14.05 -4.43 13.01
CA HIS A 34 14.18 -5.38 11.91
C HIS A 34 15.66 -5.75 11.87
N THR A 35 15.97 -6.96 12.30
CA THR A 35 17.29 -7.55 12.12
C THR A 35 17.52 -7.66 10.61
N ASP A 36 18.42 -6.82 10.10
CA ASP A 36 19.04 -7.01 8.80
C ASP A 36 19.75 -8.37 8.80
N GLY A 37 19.25 -9.29 7.99
CA GLY A 37 19.82 -10.63 7.89
C GLY A 37 18.93 -11.58 7.11
N ASP A 38 18.81 -11.38 5.81
CA ASP A 38 19.18 -12.39 4.80
C ASP A 38 19.01 -11.80 3.40
N GLY A 39 20.07 -11.91 2.60
CA GLY A 39 20.19 -11.24 1.32
C GLY A 39 19.48 -11.99 0.22
N HIS A 40 18.24 -11.61 -0.09
CA HIS A 40 17.64 -11.88 -1.39
C HIS A 40 17.16 -10.56 -2.00
N ASN A 41 17.99 -10.02 -2.89
CA ASN A 41 17.61 -8.92 -3.78
C ASN A 41 16.43 -9.38 -4.63
N HIS A 42 15.21 -9.10 -4.19
CA HIS A 42 14.07 -9.13 -5.09
C HIS A 42 14.29 -8.01 -6.11
N ALA A 43 14.25 -8.37 -7.39
CA ALA A 43 14.27 -7.39 -8.48
C ALA A 43 13.01 -6.54 -8.36
N THR A 44 13.12 -5.45 -7.59
CA THR A 44 12.19 -4.34 -7.66
C THR A 44 12.40 -3.75 -9.05
N GLU A 45 11.47 -3.99 -9.97
CA GLU A 45 11.39 -3.15 -11.15
C GLU A 45 11.38 -1.70 -10.65
N GLN A 46 12.42 -0.97 -11.03
CA GLN A 46 12.47 0.48 -10.87
C GLN A 46 11.37 1.05 -11.77
N VAL A 47 10.14 1.06 -11.27
CA VAL A 47 9.22 2.14 -11.58
C VAL A 47 9.93 3.39 -11.08
N ASP A 48 10.17 4.36 -11.97
CA ASP A 48 10.73 5.66 -11.63
C ASP A 48 9.84 6.38 -10.59
N LYS A 49 9.99 6.00 -9.31
CA LYS A 49 9.62 6.69 -8.07
C LYS A 49 9.80 5.75 -6.87
N PRO A 50 10.23 6.27 -5.71
CA PRO A 50 10.46 5.45 -4.52
C PRO A 50 9.14 4.79 -4.13
N VAL A 51 9.21 3.52 -3.71
CA VAL A 51 8.14 2.70 -3.11
C VAL A 51 7.12 3.58 -2.41
N GLU A 52 6.11 4.03 -3.15
CA GLU A 52 5.05 4.81 -2.58
C GLU A 52 4.16 3.76 -1.96
N LYS A 53 4.27 3.63 -0.63
CA LYS A 53 3.32 2.93 0.23
C LYS A 53 1.96 3.03 -0.44
N VAL A 54 1.45 1.91 -0.97
CA VAL A 54 0.19 1.88 -1.72
C VAL A 54 -0.85 2.61 -0.89
N ALA A 55 -1.12 3.85 -1.29
CA ALA A 55 -1.81 4.78 -0.43
C ALA A 55 -3.29 4.45 -0.55
N LEU A 56 -4.04 4.72 0.51
CA LEU A 56 -5.51 4.61 0.57
C LEU A 56 -6.28 5.30 -0.59
N LYS A 57 -5.57 6.07 -1.45
CA LYS A 57 -6.10 6.83 -2.57
C LYS A 57 -6.17 6.06 -3.90
N ASP A 58 -5.56 4.89 -4.00
CA ASP A 58 -5.48 4.14 -5.27
C ASP A 58 -6.60 3.12 -5.39
N ARG A 59 -7.86 3.56 -5.19
CA ARG A 59 -9.05 2.69 -5.30
C ARG A 59 -10.06 3.24 -6.29
N ASN A 60 -10.71 2.35 -7.04
CA ASN A 60 -11.81 2.69 -7.93
C ASN A 60 -13.14 2.90 -7.17
N GLU A 61 -14.23 3.22 -7.90
CA GLU A 61 -15.56 3.45 -7.32
C GLU A 61 -16.15 2.25 -6.58
N LYS A 62 -15.65 1.04 -6.84
CA LYS A 62 -16.04 -0.20 -6.15
C LYS A 62 -15.19 -0.48 -4.91
N GLY A 63 -14.23 0.40 -4.60
CA GLY A 63 -13.27 0.21 -3.52
C GLY A 63 -12.18 -0.81 -3.83
N GLU A 64 -12.00 -1.21 -5.09
CA GLU A 64 -10.94 -2.13 -5.50
C GLU A 64 -9.65 -1.37 -5.76
N LEU A 65 -8.52 -1.95 -5.36
CA LEU A 65 -7.20 -1.36 -5.56
C LEU A 65 -6.84 -1.33 -7.05
N ILE A 66 -6.31 -0.19 -7.50
CA ILE A 66 -5.85 0.03 -8.87
C ILE A 66 -4.41 0.54 -8.89
N ASP A 67 -3.70 0.31 -9.99
CA ASP A 67 -2.38 0.88 -10.22
C ASP A 67 -2.47 2.33 -10.73
N ALA A 68 -1.32 2.98 -10.94
CA ALA A 68 -1.24 4.35 -11.45
C ALA A 68 -1.82 4.52 -12.87
N ALA A 69 -1.95 3.43 -13.64
CA ALA A 69 -2.59 3.42 -14.96
C ALA A 69 -4.10 3.12 -14.88
N GLY A 70 -4.63 2.84 -13.69
CA GLY A 70 -6.03 2.50 -13.45
C GLY A 70 -6.36 1.02 -13.66
N HIS A 71 -5.37 0.15 -13.82
CA HIS A 71 -5.61 -1.29 -13.91
C HIS A 71 -5.82 -1.90 -12.53
N LEU A 72 -6.65 -2.94 -12.47
CA LEU A 72 -6.95 -3.64 -11.24
C LEU A 72 -5.72 -4.37 -10.69
N ILE A 73 -5.42 -4.13 -9.41
CA ILE A 73 -4.49 -4.94 -8.64
C ILE A 73 -5.27 -6.04 -7.93
N THR A 74 -4.85 -7.28 -8.14
CA THR A 74 -5.42 -8.45 -7.49
C THR A 74 -4.50 -8.96 -6.38
N GLY A 75 -5.06 -9.72 -5.44
CA GLY A 75 -4.34 -10.25 -4.30
C GLY A 75 -4.86 -11.62 -3.88
N CYS A 76 -4.05 -12.32 -3.08
CA CYS A 76 -4.49 -13.53 -2.41
C CYS A 76 -5.13 -13.18 -1.05
N PRO A 77 -6.38 -13.60 -0.78
CA PRO A 77 -7.00 -13.37 0.53
C PRO A 77 -6.26 -14.04 1.69
N GLY A 78 -5.60 -15.18 1.43
CA GLY A 78 -4.85 -15.94 2.43
C GLY A 78 -3.39 -15.50 2.58
N HIS A 79 -2.82 -14.83 1.59
CA HIS A 79 -1.42 -14.39 1.55
C HIS A 79 -1.38 -12.94 1.08
N LYS A 80 -1.66 -12.01 2.00
CA LYS A 80 -1.90 -10.59 1.68
C LYS A 80 -0.67 -9.89 1.09
N GLU A 81 0.51 -10.44 1.31
CA GLU A 81 1.76 -9.99 0.69
C GLU A 81 1.81 -10.30 -0.81
N MET A 82 1.06 -11.29 -1.30
CA MET A 82 1.04 -11.68 -2.70
C MET A 82 0.05 -10.82 -3.49
N VAL A 83 0.58 -10.01 -4.40
CA VAL A 83 -0.20 -9.17 -5.31
C VAL A 83 0.08 -9.52 -6.78
N GLY A 84 -0.84 -9.17 -7.66
CA GLY A 84 -0.76 -9.48 -9.08
C GLY A 84 -1.73 -8.64 -9.89
N SER A 85 -1.95 -9.06 -11.13
CA SER A 85 -2.93 -8.52 -12.07
C SER A 85 -4.10 -9.48 -12.24
N GLN A 86 -5.12 -9.07 -12.97
CA GLN A 86 -6.28 -9.93 -13.24
C GLN A 86 -5.86 -11.21 -13.96
N GLY A 87 -6.27 -12.37 -13.42
CA GLY A 87 -5.93 -13.69 -13.95
C GLY A 87 -4.71 -14.33 -13.30
N ASP A 88 -3.89 -13.56 -12.58
CA ASP A 88 -2.78 -14.11 -11.81
C ASP A 88 -3.26 -15.04 -10.68
N MET A 89 -2.34 -15.88 -10.23
CA MET A 89 -2.60 -16.96 -9.30
C MET A 89 -1.59 -16.91 -8.16
N CYS A 90 -2.01 -17.26 -6.95
CA CYS A 90 -1.12 -17.18 -5.80
C CYS A 90 -0.34 -18.50 -5.61
N PRO A 91 1.01 -18.49 -5.69
CA PRO A 91 1.82 -19.70 -5.58
C PRO A 91 1.78 -20.32 -4.17
N LYS A 92 1.43 -19.54 -3.14
CA LYS A 92 1.38 -20.01 -1.75
C LYS A 92 0.09 -20.76 -1.38
N CYS A 93 -0.97 -20.67 -2.19
CA CYS A 93 -2.25 -21.34 -1.90
C CYS A 93 -2.75 -22.18 -3.08
N ASP A 94 -1.92 -23.12 -3.52
CA ASP A 94 -2.23 -24.05 -4.60
C ASP A 94 -2.70 -23.35 -5.89
N TYR A 95 -2.10 -22.19 -6.20
CA TYR A 95 -2.45 -21.39 -7.36
C TYR A 95 -3.96 -21.07 -7.41
N MET A 96 -4.53 -20.60 -6.30
CA MET A 96 -5.85 -19.98 -6.36
C MET A 96 -5.78 -18.71 -7.21
N THR A 97 -6.77 -18.49 -8.08
CA THR A 97 -6.92 -17.22 -8.81
C THR A 97 -7.03 -16.05 -7.83
N MET A 98 -6.21 -15.04 -8.04
CA MET A 98 -6.19 -13.84 -7.22
C MET A 98 -7.42 -12.98 -7.51
N ILE A 99 -7.93 -12.28 -6.48
CA ILE A 99 -9.17 -11.51 -6.56
C ILE A 99 -8.89 -10.01 -6.39
N PRO A 100 -9.77 -9.12 -6.87
CA PRO A 100 -9.66 -7.68 -6.60
C PRO A 100 -9.38 -7.38 -5.12
N ILE A 101 -8.38 -6.55 -4.82
CA ILE A 101 -8.05 -6.19 -3.44
C ILE A 101 -9.03 -5.13 -2.94
N THR A 102 -9.96 -5.55 -2.09
CA THR A 102 -10.88 -4.65 -1.36
C THR A 102 -10.51 -4.47 0.11
N TRP A 103 -9.54 -5.26 0.61
CA TRP A 103 -9.03 -5.17 1.99
C TRP A 103 -7.92 -4.13 2.13
N ASP A 104 -7.71 -3.64 3.36
CA ASP A 104 -6.58 -2.77 3.68
C ASP A 104 -5.25 -3.53 3.60
N ILE A 105 -4.29 -2.92 2.91
CA ILE A 105 -2.93 -3.42 2.73
C ILE A 105 -1.88 -2.42 3.26
N THR A 106 -2.32 -1.41 4.00
CA THR A 106 -1.42 -0.42 4.60
C THR A 106 -0.39 -1.11 5.49
N GLY A 107 0.90 -0.90 5.21
CA GLY A 107 1.99 -1.51 5.97
C GLY A 107 2.25 -2.99 5.65
N VAL A 108 1.57 -3.58 4.67
CA VAL A 108 1.94 -4.88 4.12
C VAL A 108 3.07 -4.69 3.11
N ASP A 109 4.16 -5.42 3.29
CA ASP A 109 5.21 -5.51 2.28
C ASP A 109 4.73 -6.43 1.16
N THR A 110 4.44 -5.86 -0.01
CA THR A 110 3.82 -6.58 -1.11
C THR A 110 4.85 -7.02 -2.14
N VAL A 111 4.67 -8.22 -2.66
CA VAL A 111 5.46 -8.79 -3.75
C VAL A 111 4.55 -9.18 -4.91
N ARG A 112 4.93 -8.78 -6.11
CA ARG A 112 4.19 -9.13 -7.32
C ARG A 112 4.54 -10.57 -7.71
N VAL A 113 3.53 -11.43 -7.87
CA VAL A 113 3.78 -12.86 -8.16
C VAL A 113 4.57 -13.09 -9.44
N THR A 114 4.38 -12.25 -10.47
CA THR A 114 5.10 -12.35 -11.76
C THR A 114 6.58 -11.98 -11.68
N THR A 115 7.04 -11.36 -10.58
CA THR A 115 8.46 -11.05 -10.39
C THR A 115 9.20 -12.14 -9.61
N LEU A 116 8.49 -13.15 -9.09
CA LEU A 116 9.09 -14.30 -8.44
C LEU A 116 9.73 -15.21 -9.50
N ALA A 117 10.99 -15.58 -9.30
CA ALA A 117 11.74 -16.40 -10.26
C ALA A 117 11.15 -17.81 -10.46
N ASP A 118 10.44 -18.33 -9.46
CA ASP A 118 9.81 -19.64 -9.43
C ASP A 118 8.31 -19.61 -9.73
N TYR A 119 7.77 -18.45 -10.13
CA TYR A 119 6.35 -18.35 -10.48
C TYR A 119 6.02 -19.09 -11.78
N ASN A 120 5.32 -20.21 -11.64
CA ASN A 120 4.93 -21.06 -12.75
C ASN A 120 3.50 -21.61 -12.55
N PRO A 121 2.46 -20.80 -12.83
CA PRO A 121 1.07 -21.21 -12.62
C PRO A 121 0.69 -22.41 -13.50
N PRO A 122 0.04 -23.44 -12.94
CA PRO A 122 -0.37 -24.63 -13.70
C PRO A 122 -1.32 -24.28 -14.84
N ALA A 123 -1.02 -24.77 -16.05
CA ALA A 123 -1.77 -24.45 -17.25
C ALA A 123 -3.24 -24.93 -17.22
N ASP A 124 -3.51 -26.00 -16.48
CA ASP A 124 -4.86 -26.53 -16.23
C ASP A 124 -5.71 -25.63 -15.34
N LYS A 125 -5.07 -24.78 -14.54
CA LYS A 125 -5.75 -23.83 -13.64
C LYS A 125 -5.89 -22.43 -14.22
N LEU A 126 -5.14 -22.10 -15.27
CA LEU A 126 -5.32 -20.86 -16.03
C LEU A 126 -6.73 -20.85 -16.63
N LYS A 127 -7.60 -19.98 -16.11
CA LYS A 127 -8.95 -19.80 -16.65
C LYS A 127 -8.82 -19.18 -18.05
N LYS A 128 -9.36 -19.87 -19.06
CA LYS A 128 -9.50 -19.36 -20.43
C LYS A 128 -10.60 -18.32 -20.54
#